data_AF-A0A1B9LD82-F1
#
_entry.id   AF-A0A1B9LD82-F1
#
_cell.length_a   1.000
_cell.length_b   1.000
_cell.length_c   1.000
_cell.angle_alpha   90.00
_cell.angle_beta   90.00
_cell.angle_gamma   90.00
#
_symmetry.space_group_name_H-M   'P 1'
#
loop_
_entity.id
_entity.type
_entity.pdbx_description
1 polymer ?
#
loop_
_entity_poly.entity_id
_entity_poly.type
_entity_poly.pdbx_seq_one_letter_code
_entity_poly.pdbx_strand_id
1 'polypeptide(L)'
;MNSDRKATISIVKKLITVIMGCSVIIGIVLFYCDDTKNIYEHPVKPENTPLDMTIYPSTIPENQLLRIQEAKELYKAAFDQHVFYAVKDPDKLVEFIKHAWQWDKNAMFYYYNILYSHHLYDSYPYKEEGMMSFTEFMSKYRDKLVDDAGKPLVTPDIFKLPRRDLIKFRNDLVIKLADLKYPFFDYQKGWDYGFCWYDKEGNTKSCTDSQLDKAIEYFSYAIEGGYHCYEDLIARMLFQQGDHYKDEKNEKINKLTEYRKSLSLQDLKKSIDYAELMAEHSSMIGILRVTEAYLYGLGREHDVVKAYAWSLLLDYAKQKVIENGNNLAWDSTELPPVWQYNKEIQTRLENMLNATQKQAAQDLLTTLKTKIIDWNYNRWREQIDDFHPKP
;
A
#
# COMPACT_ATOMS: atom_id res chain seq x y z
N MET A 1 34.81 -12.52 -18.75
CA MET A 1 34.30 -13.59 -17.87
C MET A 1 33.46 -13.12 -16.67
N ASN A 2 33.65 -11.93 -16.08
CA ASN A 2 32.84 -11.47 -14.92
C ASN A 2 31.64 -10.54 -15.27
N SER A 3 31.61 -10.00 -16.49
CA SER A 3 30.52 -9.15 -17.01
C SER A 3 29.33 -9.98 -17.48
N ASP A 4 29.59 -11.03 -18.26
CA ASP A 4 28.55 -11.87 -18.84
C ASP A 4 27.78 -12.64 -17.77
N ARG A 5 28.45 -13.09 -16.71
CA ARG A 5 27.81 -13.77 -15.57
C ARG A 5 26.83 -12.86 -14.82
N LYS A 6 27.13 -11.57 -14.66
CA LYS A 6 26.22 -10.59 -14.04
C LYS A 6 25.03 -10.27 -14.94
N ALA A 7 25.24 -10.17 -16.26
CA ALA A 7 24.17 -9.95 -17.22
C ALA A 7 23.22 -11.15 -17.31
N THR A 8 23.75 -12.38 -17.31
CA THR A 8 22.95 -13.62 -17.30
C THR A 8 22.12 -13.74 -16.01
N ILE A 9 22.68 -13.40 -14.84
CA ILE A 9 21.94 -13.41 -13.56
C ILE A 9 20.80 -12.36 -13.57
N SER A 10 21.02 -11.17 -14.13
CA SER A 10 19.99 -10.13 -14.22
C SER A 10 18.83 -10.52 -15.15
N ILE A 11 19.10 -11.22 -16.25
CA ILE A 11 18.10 -11.68 -17.21
C ILE A 11 17.30 -12.85 -16.62
N VAL A 12 17.97 -13.78 -15.92
CA VAL A 12 17.32 -14.87 -15.19
C VAL A 12 16.44 -14.34 -14.05
N LYS A 13 16.89 -13.32 -13.30
CA LYS A 13 16.05 -12.65 -12.28
C LYS A 13 14.77 -12.07 -12.89
N LYS A 14 14.85 -11.36 -14.02
CA LYS A 14 13.67 -10.79 -14.70
C LYS A 14 12.73 -11.85 -15.27
N LEU A 15 13.26 -12.94 -15.85
CA LEU A 15 12.44 -14.03 -16.38
C LEU A 15 11.71 -14.80 -15.26
N ILE A 16 12.39 -15.05 -14.15
CA ILE A 16 11.84 -15.74 -12.98
C ILE A 16 10.74 -14.88 -12.32
N THR A 17 10.94 -13.57 -12.17
CA THR A 17 9.91 -12.67 -11.63
C THR A 17 8.62 -12.66 -12.47
N VAL A 18 8.74 -12.70 -13.81
CA VAL A 18 7.58 -12.72 -14.72
C VAL A 18 6.87 -14.08 -14.73
N ILE A 19 7.62 -15.18 -14.73
CA ILE A 19 7.04 -16.54 -14.69
C ILE A 19 6.38 -16.81 -13.32
N MET A 20 7.00 -16.35 -12.22
CA MET A 20 6.45 -16.51 -10.87
C MET A 20 5.18 -15.68 -10.61
N GLY A 21 5.03 -14.49 -11.21
CA GLY A 21 3.79 -13.72 -11.10
C GLY A 21 2.56 -14.53 -11.56
N CYS A 22 2.72 -15.34 -12.61
CA CYS A 22 1.66 -16.20 -13.13
C CYS A 22 1.52 -17.54 -12.36
N SER A 23 2.60 -18.09 -11.82
CA SER A 23 2.59 -19.37 -11.08
C SER A 23 2.15 -19.23 -9.62
N VAL A 24 2.35 -18.08 -8.97
CA VAL A 24 1.92 -17.82 -7.59
C VAL A 24 0.39 -17.72 -7.49
N ILE A 25 -0.27 -17.15 -8.50
CA ILE A 25 -1.75 -17.08 -8.55
C ILE A 25 -2.35 -18.48 -8.69
N ILE A 26 -1.76 -19.34 -9.54
CA ILE A 26 -2.21 -20.73 -9.73
C ILE A 26 -1.86 -21.59 -8.51
N GLY A 27 -0.71 -21.38 -7.87
CA GLY A 27 -0.29 -22.07 -6.66
C GLY A 27 -1.15 -21.75 -5.43
N ILE A 28 -1.56 -20.49 -5.26
CA ILE A 28 -2.49 -20.09 -4.16
C ILE A 28 -3.87 -20.73 -4.36
N VAL A 29 -4.37 -20.81 -5.60
CA VAL A 29 -5.67 -21.43 -5.90
C VAL A 29 -5.63 -22.96 -5.73
N LEU A 30 -4.52 -23.63 -6.07
CA LEU A 30 -4.38 -25.09 -5.89
C LEU A 30 -4.04 -25.50 -4.44
N PHE A 31 -3.34 -24.66 -3.67
CA PHE A 31 -3.00 -24.94 -2.26
C PHE A 31 -4.20 -24.83 -1.31
N TYR A 32 -5.23 -24.04 -1.66
CA TYR A 32 -6.51 -24.01 -0.92
C TYR A 32 -7.32 -25.32 -1.04
N CYS A 33 -6.98 -26.19 -2.00
CA CYS A 33 -7.76 -27.40 -2.29
C CYS A 33 -7.13 -28.72 -1.83
N ASP A 34 -5.83 -28.81 -1.49
CA ASP A 34 -5.18 -30.12 -1.38
C ASP A 34 -4.40 -30.46 -0.08
N ASP A 35 -4.08 -29.55 0.83
CA ASP A 35 -3.21 -29.91 1.97
C ASP A 35 -3.95 -30.22 3.28
N THR A 36 -4.62 -31.37 3.30
CA THR A 36 -5.15 -32.02 4.51
C THR A 36 -4.21 -33.06 5.11
N LYS A 37 -2.93 -33.16 4.67
CA LYS A 37 -2.05 -34.22 5.17
C LYS A 37 -0.59 -33.79 5.32
N ASN A 38 -0.24 -33.57 6.59
CA ASN A 38 0.97 -34.02 7.30
C ASN A 38 2.00 -32.99 7.81
N ILE A 39 2.16 -33.06 9.16
CA ILE A 39 3.40 -33.08 9.97
C ILE A 39 4.08 -31.73 10.24
N TYR A 40 4.15 -31.32 11.54
CA TYR A 40 5.36 -31.41 12.38
C TYR A 40 5.00 -31.29 13.88
N GLU A 41 5.42 -32.29 14.64
CA GLU A 41 5.37 -32.34 16.10
C GLU A 41 6.40 -31.36 16.68
N HIS A 42 5.93 -30.35 17.41
CA HIS A 42 6.76 -29.60 18.34
C HIS A 42 6.90 -30.38 19.66
N PRO A 43 8.00 -30.21 20.42
CA PRO A 43 8.11 -30.79 21.74
C PRO A 43 6.93 -30.35 22.60
N VAL A 44 6.16 -31.34 23.05
CA VAL A 44 4.91 -31.20 23.81
C VAL A 44 5.22 -30.48 25.12
N LYS A 45 4.99 -29.17 25.15
CA LYS A 45 4.52 -28.54 26.39
C LYS A 45 3.17 -29.18 26.72
N PRO A 46 2.86 -29.46 28.00
CA PRO A 46 1.58 -30.07 28.36
C PRO A 46 0.44 -29.27 27.73
N GLU A 47 -0.45 -29.97 27.04
CA GLU A 47 -1.51 -29.51 26.13
C GLU A 47 -2.52 -28.47 26.69
N ASN A 48 -2.33 -27.96 27.92
CA ASN A 48 -3.31 -27.13 28.63
C ASN A 48 -2.72 -25.90 29.34
N THR A 49 -1.56 -25.36 28.91
CA THR A 49 -1.20 -23.99 29.34
C THR A 49 -1.81 -23.01 28.35
N PRO A 50 -2.77 -22.16 28.75
CA PRO A 50 -3.33 -21.16 27.85
C PRO A 50 -2.20 -20.24 27.37
N LEU A 51 -2.08 -20.10 26.05
CA LEU A 51 -1.15 -19.14 25.44
C LEU A 51 -1.59 -17.73 25.80
N ASP A 52 -0.63 -16.89 26.20
CA ASP A 52 -0.89 -15.48 26.42
C ASP A 52 -0.97 -14.74 25.08
N MET A 53 -2.19 -14.28 24.76
CA MET A 53 -2.52 -13.60 23.51
C MET A 53 -2.61 -12.07 23.65
N THR A 54 -2.11 -11.55 24.77
CA THR A 54 -2.10 -10.13 25.10
C THR A 54 -1.02 -9.42 24.28
N ILE A 55 -1.35 -8.22 23.80
CA ILE A 55 -0.38 -7.31 23.17
C ILE A 55 0.11 -6.37 24.27
N TYR A 56 1.39 -6.42 24.59
CA TYR A 56 1.98 -5.60 25.64
C TYR A 56 2.57 -4.30 25.08
N PRO A 57 2.70 -3.26 25.92
CA PRO A 57 3.56 -2.11 25.62
C PRO A 57 4.98 -2.57 25.32
N SER A 58 5.66 -1.85 24.44
CA SER A 58 7.06 -2.09 24.14
C SER A 58 7.93 -1.91 25.37
N THR A 59 8.90 -2.82 25.50
CA THR A 59 9.97 -2.68 26.49
C THR A 59 11.13 -1.84 25.94
N ILE A 60 11.11 -1.51 24.65
CA ILE A 60 12.06 -0.61 24.00
C ILE A 60 11.64 0.83 24.30
N PRO A 61 12.58 1.71 24.70
CA PRO A 61 12.31 3.14 24.85
C PRO A 61 11.68 3.75 23.58
N GLU A 62 10.73 4.68 23.76
CA GLU A 62 9.98 5.29 22.64
C GLU A 62 10.90 5.89 21.56
N ASN A 63 12.00 6.52 21.96
CA ASN A 63 12.98 7.12 21.05
C ASN A 63 13.85 6.11 20.29
N GLN A 64 13.72 4.83 20.58
CA GLN A 64 14.43 3.72 19.93
C GLN A 64 13.48 2.81 19.15
N LEU A 65 12.17 3.02 19.24
CA LEU A 65 11.19 2.27 18.45
C LEU A 65 11.34 2.59 16.97
N LEU A 66 11.20 1.56 16.13
CA LEU A 66 11.32 1.72 14.70
C LEU A 66 10.13 2.49 14.14
N ARG A 67 10.42 3.51 13.34
CA ARG A 67 9.43 4.12 12.45
C ARG A 67 9.00 3.09 11.41
N ILE A 68 7.86 3.33 10.77
CA ILE A 68 7.28 2.36 9.82
C ILE A 68 8.24 2.04 8.67
N GLN A 69 8.88 3.07 8.09
CA GLN A 69 9.83 2.89 7.01
C GLN A 69 11.11 2.18 7.47
N GLU A 70 11.60 2.50 8.67
CA GLU A 70 12.78 1.84 9.26
C GLU A 70 12.53 0.35 9.48
N ALA A 71 11.37 -0.01 10.03
CA ALA A 71 10.96 -1.41 10.22
C ALA A 71 10.87 -2.17 8.88
N LYS A 72 10.29 -1.53 7.84
CA LYS A 72 10.17 -2.10 6.50
C LYS A 72 11.54 -2.32 5.84
N GLU A 73 12.45 -1.36 5.96
CA GLU A 73 13.80 -1.46 5.41
C GLU A 73 14.64 -2.50 6.13
N LEU A 74 14.60 -2.51 7.47
CA LEU A 74 15.27 -3.50 8.30
C LEU A 74 14.79 -4.91 7.95
N TYR A 75 13.47 -5.10 7.81
CA TYR A 75 12.87 -6.36 7.38
C TYR A 75 13.38 -6.81 6.00
N LYS A 76 13.35 -5.93 4.99
CA LYS A 76 13.82 -6.24 3.62
C LYS A 76 15.33 -6.52 3.56
N ALA A 77 16.11 -5.91 4.45
CA ALA A 77 17.54 -6.17 4.58
C ALA A 77 17.79 -7.54 5.21
N ALA A 78 17.02 -7.90 6.25
CA ALA A 78 17.15 -9.14 7.01
C ALA A 78 16.68 -10.40 6.26
N PHE A 79 15.55 -10.33 5.55
CA PHE A 79 14.86 -11.51 5.04
C PHE A 79 14.32 -11.32 3.61
N ASP A 80 14.52 -12.32 2.75
CA ASP A 80 13.91 -12.39 1.43
C ASP A 80 12.60 -13.18 1.52
N GLN A 81 11.45 -12.52 1.33
CA GLN A 81 10.13 -13.18 1.38
C GLN A 81 9.51 -13.45 0.00
N HIS A 82 10.25 -13.25 -1.09
CA HIS A 82 9.67 -13.19 -2.45
C HIS A 82 10.29 -14.18 -3.43
N VAL A 83 11.60 -14.42 -3.31
CA VAL A 83 12.36 -15.25 -4.24
C VAL A 83 12.91 -16.47 -3.52
N PHE A 84 13.54 -16.27 -2.37
CA PHE A 84 14.29 -17.33 -1.70
C PHE A 84 13.67 -17.79 -0.38
N TYR A 85 12.80 -16.99 0.24
CA TYR A 85 12.22 -17.28 1.56
C TYR A 85 13.31 -17.50 2.63
N ALA A 86 14.40 -16.74 2.53
CA ALA A 86 15.67 -16.99 3.21
C ALA A 86 16.16 -15.78 4.02
N VAL A 87 16.98 -16.06 5.02
CA VAL A 87 17.73 -15.03 5.76
C VAL A 87 18.85 -14.50 4.87
N LYS A 88 18.85 -13.19 4.64
CA LYS A 88 19.83 -12.47 3.81
C LYS A 88 21.00 -11.95 4.63
N ASP A 89 20.69 -11.38 5.80
CA ASP A 89 21.66 -10.78 6.72
C ASP A 89 21.28 -11.19 8.15
N PRO A 90 22.05 -12.12 8.76
CA PRO A 90 21.78 -12.58 10.11
C PRO A 90 21.84 -11.48 11.18
N ASP A 91 22.76 -10.52 11.07
CA ASP A 91 22.89 -9.49 12.10
C ASP A 91 21.70 -8.52 12.04
N LYS A 92 21.22 -8.20 10.82
CA LYS A 92 19.96 -7.46 10.64
C LYS A 92 18.73 -8.24 11.09
N LEU A 93 18.71 -9.55 10.90
CA LEU A 93 17.62 -10.37 11.41
C LEU A 93 17.62 -10.46 12.95
N VAL A 94 18.79 -10.49 13.59
CA VAL A 94 18.91 -10.38 15.06
C VAL A 94 18.33 -9.06 15.53
N GLU A 95 18.77 -7.93 14.95
CA GLU A 95 18.26 -6.59 15.25
C GLU A 95 16.72 -6.56 15.12
N PHE A 96 16.20 -7.01 13.99
CA PHE A 96 14.77 -7.05 13.70
C PHE A 96 13.94 -7.89 14.70
N ILE A 97 14.43 -9.09 15.05
CA ILE A 97 13.74 -9.97 16.00
C ILE A 97 13.71 -9.38 17.40
N LYS A 98 14.77 -8.67 17.84
CA LYS A 98 14.77 -7.99 19.14
C LYS A 98 13.61 -6.99 19.22
N HIS A 99 13.43 -6.15 18.19
CA HIS A 99 12.28 -5.24 18.09
C HIS A 99 10.95 -5.98 18.19
N ALA A 100 10.73 -7.00 17.36
CA ALA A 100 9.47 -7.74 17.34
C ALA A 100 9.17 -8.46 18.68
N TRP A 101 10.18 -9.08 19.31
CA TRP A 101 10.00 -9.83 20.56
C TRP A 101 9.90 -8.92 21.79
N GLN A 102 10.32 -7.68 21.67
CA GLN A 102 10.15 -6.63 22.68
C GLN A 102 8.96 -5.71 22.39
N TRP A 103 8.01 -6.18 21.58
CA TRP A 103 6.71 -5.55 21.30
C TRP A 103 6.75 -4.23 20.52
N ASP A 104 7.77 -4.00 19.69
CA ASP A 104 7.72 -2.94 18.68
C ASP A 104 6.67 -3.29 17.61
N LYS A 105 5.57 -2.55 17.57
CA LYS A 105 4.40 -2.88 16.74
C LYS A 105 4.69 -2.85 15.25
N ASN A 106 5.62 -1.99 14.82
CA ASN A 106 6.02 -1.89 13.41
C ASN A 106 6.86 -3.11 12.99
N ALA A 107 7.67 -3.67 13.90
CA ALA A 107 8.41 -4.91 13.64
C ALA A 107 7.54 -6.18 13.76
N MET A 108 6.61 -6.22 14.71
CA MET A 108 5.76 -7.40 14.97
C MET A 108 5.04 -7.91 13.72
N PHE A 109 4.47 -7.02 12.91
CA PHE A 109 3.76 -7.42 11.69
C PHE A 109 4.69 -8.10 10.68
N TYR A 110 5.85 -7.52 10.41
CA TYR A 110 6.80 -8.09 9.47
C TYR A 110 7.39 -9.41 9.98
N TYR A 111 7.51 -9.59 11.30
CA TYR A 111 7.94 -10.85 11.88
C TYR A 111 6.91 -11.97 11.64
N TYR A 112 5.61 -11.68 11.65
CA TYR A 112 4.59 -12.64 11.22
C TYR A 112 4.80 -13.11 9.77
N ASN A 113 5.24 -12.23 8.87
CA ASN A 113 5.52 -12.64 7.49
C ASN A 113 6.67 -13.64 7.42
N ILE A 114 7.71 -13.47 8.23
CA ILE A 114 8.81 -14.46 8.35
C ILE A 114 8.25 -15.80 8.81
N LEU A 115 7.51 -15.81 9.93
CA LEU A 115 6.91 -17.04 10.49
C LEU A 115 5.96 -17.72 9.48
N TYR A 116 5.26 -16.93 8.69
CA TYR A 116 4.36 -17.44 7.68
C TYR A 116 5.10 -18.09 6.51
N SER A 117 6.20 -17.51 6.04
CA SER A 117 6.81 -17.89 4.76
C SER A 117 8.09 -18.70 4.87
N HIS A 118 8.79 -18.72 6.02
CA HIS A 118 10.14 -19.31 6.11
C HIS A 118 10.22 -20.79 5.77
N HIS A 119 9.13 -21.55 5.94
CA HIS A 119 9.06 -22.96 5.60
C HIS A 119 9.20 -23.22 4.08
N LEU A 120 8.92 -22.21 3.25
CA LEU A 120 9.02 -22.32 1.79
C LEU A 120 10.48 -22.40 1.31
N TYR A 121 11.45 -22.06 2.16
CA TYR A 121 12.88 -22.15 1.83
C TYR A 121 13.29 -23.53 1.33
N ASP A 122 12.88 -24.60 2.03
CA ASP A 122 13.27 -25.97 1.68
C ASP A 122 12.46 -26.53 0.51
N SER A 123 11.27 -25.97 0.27
CA SER A 123 10.45 -26.30 -0.90
C SER A 123 10.94 -25.64 -2.18
N TYR A 124 11.89 -24.69 -2.10
CA TYR A 124 12.37 -23.95 -3.25
C TYR A 124 13.65 -24.58 -3.84
N PRO A 125 13.70 -24.86 -5.16
CA PRO A 125 14.82 -25.58 -5.78
C PRO A 125 16.10 -24.76 -5.92
N TYR A 126 16.01 -23.43 -5.76
CA TYR A 126 17.13 -22.51 -5.94
C TYR A 126 17.48 -21.82 -4.62
N LYS A 127 18.76 -21.91 -4.23
CA LYS A 127 19.31 -21.24 -3.06
C LYS A 127 20.38 -20.26 -3.52
N GLU A 128 20.35 -19.03 -3.01
CA GLU A 128 21.40 -18.03 -3.28
C GLU A 128 22.57 -18.21 -2.30
N GLU A 129 23.79 -18.14 -2.81
CA GLU A 129 25.00 -18.28 -2.01
C GLU A 129 25.05 -17.20 -0.91
N GLY A 130 25.32 -17.61 0.32
CA GLY A 130 25.36 -16.72 1.49
C GLY A 130 24.03 -16.56 2.23
N MET A 131 22.91 -17.06 1.69
CA MET A 131 21.63 -17.10 2.40
C MET A 131 21.46 -18.39 3.21
N MET A 132 20.64 -18.35 4.26
CA MET A 132 20.33 -19.51 5.09
C MET A 132 18.83 -19.62 5.42
N SER A 133 18.40 -20.81 5.83
CA SER A 133 17.03 -21.00 6.32
C SER A 133 16.83 -20.28 7.65
N PHE A 134 15.58 -19.91 7.96
CA PHE A 134 15.25 -19.36 9.27
C PHE A 134 15.57 -20.34 10.41
N THR A 135 15.39 -21.64 10.18
CA THR A 135 15.74 -22.69 11.16
C THR A 135 17.24 -22.73 11.43
N GLU A 136 18.07 -22.64 10.39
CA GLU A 136 19.52 -22.58 10.52
C GLU A 136 19.96 -21.32 11.25
N PHE A 137 19.36 -20.18 10.92
CA PHE A 137 19.58 -18.92 11.62
C PHE A 137 19.26 -19.05 13.12
N MET A 138 18.08 -19.59 13.46
CA MET A 138 17.68 -19.79 14.86
C MET A 138 18.62 -20.76 15.58
N SER A 139 19.20 -21.75 14.91
CA SER A 139 20.20 -22.64 15.52
C SER A 139 21.52 -21.91 15.83
N LYS A 140 21.97 -21.02 14.91
CA LYS A 140 23.29 -20.36 14.98
C LYS A 140 23.32 -19.05 15.77
N TYR A 141 22.22 -18.30 15.82
CA TYR A 141 22.19 -16.91 16.30
C TYR A 141 21.25 -16.69 17.50
N ARG A 142 20.66 -17.76 18.06
CA ARG A 142 19.70 -17.67 19.17
C ARG A 142 20.30 -17.10 20.46
N ASP A 143 21.59 -17.27 20.67
CA ASP A 143 22.37 -16.68 21.78
C ASP A 143 22.50 -15.16 21.65
N LYS A 144 22.46 -14.60 20.44
CA LYS A 144 22.50 -13.15 20.19
C LYS A 144 21.17 -12.44 20.45
N LEU A 145 20.06 -13.18 20.60
CA LEU A 145 18.72 -12.63 20.89
C LEU A 145 18.61 -12.32 22.39
N VAL A 146 19.23 -11.22 22.80
CA VAL A 146 19.24 -10.69 24.18
C VAL A 146 18.70 -9.26 24.23
N ASP A 147 18.11 -8.88 25.37
CA ASP A 147 17.72 -7.49 25.66
C ASP A 147 18.94 -6.57 25.89
N ASP A 148 18.70 -5.28 26.14
CA ASP A 148 19.76 -4.29 26.40
C ASP A 148 20.57 -4.57 27.69
N ALA A 149 20.02 -5.36 28.61
CA ALA A 149 20.71 -5.83 29.81
C ALA A 149 21.47 -7.15 29.57
N GLY A 150 21.49 -7.68 28.34
CA GLY A 150 22.13 -8.93 27.97
C GLY A 150 21.36 -10.18 28.40
N LYS A 151 20.10 -10.06 28.85
CA LYS A 151 19.28 -11.21 29.22
C LYS A 151 18.69 -11.86 27.97
N PRO A 152 18.68 -13.20 27.86
CA PRO A 152 18.05 -13.88 26.73
C PRO A 152 16.58 -13.49 26.56
N LEU A 153 16.23 -13.03 25.36
CA LEU A 153 14.84 -12.80 25.01
C LEU A 153 14.08 -14.12 24.92
N VAL A 154 12.82 -14.07 25.31
CA VAL A 154 11.88 -15.18 25.20
C VAL A 154 10.92 -14.85 24.06
N THR A 155 10.74 -15.78 23.13
CA THR A 155 9.74 -15.64 22.07
C THR A 155 8.37 -15.41 22.69
N PRO A 156 7.66 -14.31 22.37
CA PRO A 156 6.28 -14.10 22.80
C PRO A 156 5.34 -15.25 22.39
N ASP A 157 4.36 -15.58 23.23
CA ASP A 157 3.44 -16.70 23.00
C ASP A 157 2.57 -16.51 21.74
N ILE A 158 2.24 -15.26 21.40
CA ILE A 158 1.55 -14.90 20.16
C ILE A 158 2.26 -15.39 18.88
N PHE A 159 3.57 -15.63 18.93
CA PHE A 159 4.38 -16.11 17.80
C PHE A 159 4.59 -17.62 17.80
N LYS A 160 4.07 -18.34 18.81
CA LYS A 160 4.20 -19.81 18.93
C LYS A 160 3.00 -20.57 18.42
N LEU A 161 2.03 -19.87 17.83
CA LEU A 161 0.84 -20.48 17.28
C LEU A 161 1.17 -21.43 16.13
N PRO A 162 0.41 -22.53 15.96
CA PRO A 162 0.44 -23.32 14.75
C PRO A 162 0.21 -22.44 13.52
N ARG A 163 0.82 -22.80 12.38
CA ARG A 163 0.75 -21.99 11.14
C ARG A 163 -0.68 -21.61 10.74
N ARG A 164 -1.63 -22.53 10.86
CA ARG A 164 -3.05 -22.28 10.57
C ARG A 164 -3.61 -21.14 11.42
N ASP A 165 -3.23 -21.09 12.68
CA ASP A 165 -3.71 -20.11 13.65
C ASP A 165 -2.95 -18.78 13.56
N LEU A 166 -1.72 -18.77 13.03
CA LEU A 166 -0.98 -17.53 12.74
C LEU A 166 -1.73 -16.62 11.76
N ILE A 167 -2.41 -17.17 10.76
CA ILE A 167 -3.19 -16.37 9.80
C ILE A 167 -4.35 -15.68 10.51
N LYS A 168 -5.09 -16.44 11.31
CA LYS A 168 -6.23 -15.91 12.08
C LYS A 168 -5.76 -14.84 13.05
N PHE A 169 -4.69 -15.12 13.80
CA PHE A 169 -4.14 -14.17 14.75
C PHE A 169 -3.56 -12.92 14.07
N ARG A 170 -2.92 -13.05 12.90
CA ARG A 170 -2.47 -11.88 12.13
C ARG A 170 -3.64 -10.94 11.83
N ASN A 171 -4.79 -11.47 11.45
CA ASN A 171 -5.99 -10.65 11.22
C ASN A 171 -6.49 -10.02 12.53
N ASP A 172 -6.51 -10.77 13.63
CA ASP A 172 -6.88 -10.26 14.96
C ASP A 172 -5.92 -9.16 15.45
N LEU A 173 -4.63 -9.32 15.19
CA LEU A 173 -3.59 -8.33 15.50
C LEU A 173 -3.80 -7.05 14.70
N VAL A 174 -4.09 -7.16 13.41
CA VAL A 174 -4.40 -6.01 12.56
C VAL A 174 -5.62 -5.26 13.09
N ILE A 175 -6.68 -5.97 13.49
CA ILE A 175 -7.86 -5.36 14.11
C ILE A 175 -7.46 -4.61 15.38
N LYS A 176 -6.81 -5.28 16.33
CA LYS A 176 -6.45 -4.68 17.62
C LYS A 176 -5.54 -3.46 17.48
N LEU A 177 -4.56 -3.51 16.58
CA LEU A 177 -3.62 -2.41 16.40
C LEU A 177 -4.23 -1.24 15.63
N ALA A 178 -5.18 -1.49 14.72
CA ALA A 178 -5.97 -0.42 14.11
C ALA A 178 -6.95 0.22 15.12
N ASP A 179 -7.59 -0.56 15.99
CA ASP A 179 -8.42 -0.01 17.08
C ASP A 179 -7.60 0.90 18.03
N LEU A 180 -6.29 0.63 18.14
CA LEU A 180 -5.32 1.44 18.89
C LEU A 180 -4.71 2.59 18.05
N LYS A 181 -5.15 2.78 16.81
CA LYS A 181 -4.71 3.81 15.86
C LYS A 181 -3.23 3.74 15.51
N TYR A 182 -2.70 2.54 15.31
CA TYR A 182 -1.37 2.38 14.74
C TYR A 182 -1.44 2.53 13.22
N PRO A 183 -0.74 3.52 12.62
CA PRO A 183 -1.06 4.01 11.26
C PRO A 183 -0.97 2.95 10.16
N PHE A 184 0.01 2.05 10.26
CA PHE A 184 0.19 0.95 9.31
C PHE A 184 -1.02 0.00 9.29
N PHE A 185 -1.64 -0.23 10.44
CA PHE A 185 -2.78 -1.13 10.59
C PHE A 185 -4.09 -0.43 10.21
N ASP A 186 -4.20 0.86 10.51
CA ASP A 186 -5.29 1.70 10.00
C ASP A 186 -5.30 1.70 8.47
N TYR A 187 -4.14 1.88 7.83
CA TYR A 187 -4.02 1.81 6.38
C TYR A 187 -4.52 0.46 5.82
N GLN A 188 -4.16 -0.67 6.44
CA GLN A 188 -4.67 -1.98 6.03
C GLN A 188 -6.19 -2.11 6.24
N LYS A 189 -6.71 -1.61 7.36
CA LYS A 189 -8.14 -1.65 7.65
C LYS A 189 -8.99 -0.80 6.72
N GLY A 190 -8.47 0.33 6.27
CA GLY A 190 -9.12 1.13 5.23
C GLY A 190 -9.40 0.30 3.98
N TRP A 191 -8.44 -0.51 3.55
CA TRP A 191 -8.59 -1.41 2.41
C TRP A 191 -9.56 -2.58 2.67
N ASP A 192 -9.48 -3.22 3.83
CA ASP A 192 -10.37 -4.34 4.21
C ASP A 192 -11.86 -3.95 4.14
N TYR A 193 -12.21 -2.73 4.56
CA TYR A 193 -13.60 -2.26 4.57
C TYR A 193 -14.06 -1.67 3.25
N GLY A 194 -13.14 -1.06 2.49
CA GLY A 194 -13.47 -0.23 1.34
C GLY A 194 -13.39 -0.92 -0.02
N PHE A 195 -13.20 -2.24 -0.09
CA PHE A 195 -13.14 -3.00 -1.33
C PHE A 195 -14.32 -3.99 -1.45
N CYS A 196 -15.25 -3.72 -2.37
CA CYS A 196 -16.49 -4.51 -2.51
C CYS A 196 -16.45 -5.56 -3.63
N TRP A 197 -15.25 -5.80 -4.19
CA TRP A 197 -14.97 -6.78 -5.23
C TRP A 197 -15.73 -6.52 -6.54
N TYR A 198 -15.47 -7.37 -7.53
CA TYR A 198 -16.09 -7.30 -8.84
C TYR A 198 -17.29 -8.25 -8.94
N ASP A 199 -18.24 -7.94 -9.82
CA ASP A 199 -19.27 -8.88 -10.28
C ASP A 199 -18.68 -9.90 -11.27
N LYS A 200 -19.53 -10.79 -11.81
CA LYS A 200 -19.06 -11.87 -12.71
C LYS A 200 -18.60 -11.32 -14.06
N GLU A 201 -19.05 -10.12 -14.40
CA GLU A 201 -18.76 -9.40 -15.62
C GLU A 201 -17.52 -8.49 -15.45
N GLY A 202 -16.93 -8.44 -14.26
CA GLY A 202 -15.73 -7.66 -13.94
C GLY A 202 -16.01 -6.21 -13.56
N ASN A 203 -17.27 -5.81 -13.32
CA ASN A 203 -17.60 -4.45 -12.87
C ASN A 203 -17.47 -4.34 -11.35
N THR A 204 -17.02 -3.18 -10.88
CA THR A 204 -16.87 -2.89 -9.44
C THR A 204 -18.24 -2.84 -8.76
N LYS A 205 -18.43 -3.66 -7.72
CA LYS A 205 -19.67 -3.66 -6.94
C LYS A 205 -19.78 -2.43 -6.07
N SER A 206 -21.01 -2.00 -5.82
CA SER A 206 -21.30 -0.95 -4.85
C SER A 206 -21.06 -1.45 -3.42
N CYS A 207 -20.36 -0.64 -2.63
CA CYS A 207 -20.26 -0.76 -1.19
C CYS A 207 -21.48 -0.17 -0.49
N THR A 208 -21.76 -0.64 0.73
CA THR A 208 -22.72 0.03 1.62
C THR A 208 -22.10 1.28 2.22
N ASP A 209 -22.92 2.28 2.57
CA ASP A 209 -22.43 3.50 3.23
C ASP A 209 -21.68 3.18 4.53
N SER A 210 -22.17 2.23 5.34
CA SER A 210 -21.52 1.81 6.58
C SER A 210 -20.11 1.25 6.35
N GLN A 211 -19.87 0.54 5.24
CA GLN A 211 -18.54 0.05 4.88
C GLN A 211 -17.62 1.21 4.46
N LEU A 212 -18.12 2.11 3.62
CA LEU A 212 -17.36 3.28 3.17
C LEU A 212 -16.99 4.19 4.34
N ASP A 213 -17.92 4.44 5.26
CA ASP A 213 -17.69 5.30 6.42
C ASP A 213 -16.60 4.72 7.34
N LYS A 214 -16.57 3.40 7.55
CA LYS A 214 -15.46 2.73 8.27
C LYS A 214 -14.14 2.84 7.52
N ALA A 215 -14.15 2.63 6.20
CA ALA A 215 -12.93 2.74 5.40
C ALA A 215 -12.36 4.18 5.46
N ILE A 216 -13.23 5.19 5.35
CA ILE A 216 -12.90 6.62 5.48
C ILE A 216 -12.29 6.91 6.85
N GLU A 217 -12.87 6.38 7.93
CA GLU A 217 -12.34 6.54 9.29
C GLU A 217 -10.90 6.03 9.39
N TYR A 218 -10.66 4.77 8.98
CA TYR A 218 -9.33 4.18 9.04
C TYR A 218 -8.31 4.88 8.14
N PHE A 219 -8.67 5.25 6.90
CA PHE A 219 -7.75 6.04 6.07
C PHE A 219 -7.46 7.42 6.66
N SER A 220 -8.43 8.03 7.37
CA SER A 220 -8.20 9.29 8.06
C SER A 220 -7.17 9.13 9.19
N TYR A 221 -7.27 8.07 10.00
CA TYR A 221 -6.26 7.77 11.03
C TYR A 221 -4.89 7.44 10.44
N ALA A 222 -4.84 6.70 9.33
CA ALA A 222 -3.59 6.44 8.63
C ALA A 222 -2.91 7.74 8.16
N ILE A 223 -3.68 8.68 7.61
CA ILE A 223 -3.19 10.00 7.18
C ILE A 223 -2.71 10.84 8.36
N GLU A 224 -3.46 10.85 9.48
CA GLU A 224 -3.01 11.47 10.74
C GLU A 224 -1.69 10.87 11.25
N GLY A 225 -1.46 9.59 10.95
CA GLY A 225 -0.24 8.85 11.21
C GLY A 225 0.86 8.95 10.15
N GLY A 226 0.71 9.85 9.18
CA GLY A 226 1.73 10.18 8.18
C GLY A 226 1.61 9.45 6.84
N TYR A 227 0.57 8.64 6.59
CA TYR A 227 0.38 8.03 5.27
C TYR A 227 -0.16 9.03 4.24
N HIS A 228 0.25 8.87 2.99
CA HIS A 228 -0.25 9.65 1.86
C HIS A 228 -1.29 8.89 1.02
N CYS A 229 -2.22 8.17 1.67
CA CYS A 229 -3.27 7.38 1.00
C CYS A 229 -4.51 8.21 0.63
N TYR A 230 -4.30 9.44 0.14
CA TYR A 230 -5.39 10.37 -0.19
C TYR A 230 -6.25 9.89 -1.35
N GLU A 231 -5.66 9.26 -2.36
CA GLU A 231 -6.39 8.69 -3.50
C GLU A 231 -7.42 7.65 -3.05
N ASP A 232 -6.99 6.75 -2.17
CA ASP A 232 -7.86 5.75 -1.58
C ASP A 232 -9.00 6.37 -0.78
N LEU A 233 -8.67 7.36 0.04
CA LEU A 233 -9.64 8.10 0.84
C LEU A 233 -10.68 8.78 -0.06
N ILE A 234 -10.26 9.55 -1.06
CA ILE A 234 -11.20 10.29 -1.90
C ILE A 234 -12.04 9.36 -2.78
N ALA A 235 -11.54 8.19 -3.19
CA ALA A 235 -12.34 7.20 -3.91
C ALA A 235 -13.55 6.75 -3.08
N ARG A 236 -13.34 6.50 -1.78
CA ARG A 236 -14.36 6.02 -0.83
C ARG A 236 -15.28 7.13 -0.32
N MET A 237 -14.77 8.36 -0.27
CA MET A 237 -15.61 9.54 -0.05
C MET A 237 -16.51 9.81 -1.26
N LEU A 238 -15.97 9.75 -2.48
CA LEU A 238 -16.68 10.19 -3.69
C LEU A 238 -17.63 9.14 -4.24
N PHE A 239 -17.25 7.86 -4.32
CA PHE A 239 -17.95 6.88 -5.15
C PHE A 239 -18.52 5.72 -4.34
N GLN A 240 -19.71 5.25 -4.72
CA GLN A 240 -20.36 4.12 -4.03
C GLN A 240 -19.55 2.82 -4.16
N GLN A 241 -18.75 2.71 -5.22
CA GLN A 241 -17.87 1.58 -5.49
C GLN A 241 -16.64 1.55 -4.56
N GLY A 242 -16.32 2.65 -3.87
CA GLY A 242 -15.07 2.77 -3.12
C GLY A 242 -13.82 2.88 -4.00
N ASP A 243 -13.99 3.09 -5.31
CA ASP A 243 -12.94 3.04 -6.31
C ASP A 243 -13.13 4.17 -7.34
N HIS A 244 -12.04 4.64 -7.92
CA HIS A 244 -12.05 5.55 -9.06
C HIS A 244 -12.48 4.87 -10.36
N TYR A 245 -12.36 3.55 -10.47
CA TYR A 245 -12.68 2.77 -11.66
C TYR A 245 -13.96 1.95 -11.50
N LYS A 246 -14.60 1.65 -12.64
CA LYS A 246 -15.87 0.91 -12.73
C LYS A 246 -15.68 -0.57 -13.02
N ASP A 247 -14.46 -0.98 -13.36
CA ASP A 247 -14.15 -2.35 -13.73
C ASP A 247 -12.74 -2.74 -13.31
N GLU A 248 -12.51 -4.04 -13.16
CA GLU A 248 -11.26 -4.65 -12.72
C GLU A 248 -10.07 -4.36 -13.64
N LYS A 249 -10.35 -4.04 -14.90
CA LYS A 249 -9.32 -3.74 -15.91
C LYS A 249 -8.93 -2.27 -15.93
N ASN A 250 -9.56 -1.45 -15.10
CA ASN A 250 -9.40 -0.01 -15.07
C ASN A 250 -9.63 0.61 -16.47
N GLU A 251 -10.59 0.10 -17.24
CA GLU A 251 -10.92 0.61 -18.59
C GLU A 251 -11.94 1.75 -18.54
N LYS A 252 -12.71 1.86 -17.45
CA LYS A 252 -13.74 2.90 -17.26
C LYS A 252 -13.58 3.58 -15.91
N ILE A 253 -13.65 4.91 -15.92
CA ILE A 253 -13.57 5.74 -14.72
C ILE A 253 -14.97 6.14 -14.22
N ASN A 254 -15.13 6.21 -12.89
CA ASN A 254 -16.23 6.90 -12.24
C ASN A 254 -16.09 8.41 -12.47
N LYS A 255 -17.17 9.05 -12.93
CA LYS A 255 -17.20 10.50 -13.17
C LYS A 255 -17.65 11.21 -11.90
N LEU A 256 -17.12 12.39 -11.60
CA LEU A 256 -17.50 13.13 -10.39
C LEU A 256 -19.00 13.42 -10.33
N THR A 257 -19.68 13.55 -11.47
CA THR A 257 -21.15 13.68 -11.54
C THR A 257 -21.93 12.46 -11.02
N GLU A 258 -21.24 11.34 -10.80
CA GLU A 258 -21.78 10.06 -10.31
C GLU A 258 -21.44 9.83 -8.83
N TYR A 259 -21.04 10.88 -8.09
CA TYR A 259 -20.71 10.78 -6.68
C TYR A 259 -21.85 10.20 -5.83
N ARG A 260 -21.50 9.52 -4.72
CA ARG A 260 -22.45 8.83 -3.85
C ARG A 260 -23.50 9.80 -3.32
N LYS A 261 -24.77 9.40 -3.37
CA LYS A 261 -25.91 10.26 -2.99
C LYS A 261 -25.93 10.61 -1.51
N SER A 262 -25.30 9.80 -0.67
CA SER A 262 -25.17 10.02 0.77
C SER A 262 -24.09 11.04 1.14
N LEU A 263 -23.28 11.52 0.18
CA LEU A 263 -22.21 12.47 0.44
C LEU A 263 -22.74 13.86 0.77
N SER A 264 -22.31 14.40 1.91
CA SER A 264 -22.64 15.78 2.27
C SER A 264 -21.89 16.78 1.39
N LEU A 265 -22.42 18.00 1.24
CA LEU A 265 -21.70 19.07 0.51
C LEU A 265 -20.35 19.40 1.15
N GLN A 266 -20.24 19.29 2.48
CA GLN A 266 -18.99 19.54 3.20
C GLN A 266 -17.95 18.46 2.88
N ASP A 267 -18.36 17.19 2.88
CA ASP A 267 -17.46 16.09 2.55
C ASP A 267 -17.07 16.08 1.08
N LEU A 268 -17.99 16.48 0.18
CA LEU A 268 -17.65 16.72 -1.22
C LEU A 268 -16.55 17.79 -1.34
N LYS A 269 -16.71 18.94 -0.68
CA LYS A 269 -15.66 19.99 -0.67
C LYS A 269 -14.33 19.46 -0.14
N LYS A 270 -14.36 18.76 1.00
CA LYS A 270 -13.18 18.15 1.63
C LYS A 270 -12.48 17.16 0.70
N SER A 271 -13.24 16.32 -0.01
CA SER A 271 -12.66 15.37 -0.99
C SER A 271 -12.00 16.08 -2.17
N ILE A 272 -12.53 17.23 -2.61
CA ILE A 272 -11.90 18.04 -3.66
C ILE A 272 -10.67 18.77 -3.12
N ASP A 273 -10.66 19.20 -1.86
CA ASP A 273 -9.47 19.77 -1.21
C ASP A 273 -8.32 18.75 -1.18
N TYR A 274 -8.61 17.49 -0.84
CA TYR A 274 -7.62 16.41 -0.93
C TYR A 274 -7.21 16.10 -2.37
N ALA A 275 -8.12 16.15 -3.33
CA ALA A 275 -7.77 15.99 -4.74
C ALA A 275 -6.84 17.11 -5.24
N GLU A 276 -7.02 18.34 -4.76
CA GLU A 276 -6.16 19.49 -5.06
C GLU A 276 -4.77 19.31 -4.43
N LEU A 277 -4.68 18.85 -3.18
CA LEU A 277 -3.40 18.44 -2.55
C LEU A 277 -2.68 17.38 -3.39
N MET A 278 -3.38 16.32 -3.78
CA MET A 278 -2.83 15.29 -4.67
C MET A 278 -2.35 15.89 -6.00
N ALA A 279 -3.11 16.85 -6.55
CA ALA A 279 -2.78 17.52 -7.80
C ALA A 279 -1.52 18.40 -7.69
N GLU A 280 -1.29 19.05 -6.54
CA GLU A 280 -0.03 19.76 -6.23
C GLU A 280 1.19 18.82 -6.21
N HIS A 281 0.96 17.52 -6.00
CA HIS A 281 1.95 16.45 -6.15
C HIS A 281 1.84 15.70 -7.48
N SER A 282 1.27 16.34 -8.52
CA SER A 282 1.13 15.84 -9.90
C SER A 282 0.22 14.61 -10.08
N SER A 283 -0.67 14.32 -9.13
CA SER A 283 -1.67 13.25 -9.30
C SER A 283 -2.59 13.51 -10.48
N MET A 284 -2.59 12.62 -11.47
CA MET A 284 -3.49 12.75 -12.63
C MET A 284 -4.95 12.57 -12.25
N ILE A 285 -5.26 11.67 -11.31
CA ILE A 285 -6.60 11.53 -10.74
C ILE A 285 -6.98 12.79 -9.98
N GLY A 286 -6.09 13.33 -9.13
CA GLY A 286 -6.33 14.58 -8.42
C GLY A 286 -6.66 15.74 -9.37
N ILE A 287 -5.81 15.95 -10.39
CA ILE A 287 -6.02 16.97 -11.43
C ILE A 287 -7.36 16.77 -12.15
N LEU A 288 -7.72 15.52 -12.49
CA LEU A 288 -9.00 15.22 -13.13
C LEU A 288 -10.18 15.58 -12.22
N ARG A 289 -10.14 15.23 -10.93
CA ARG A 289 -11.23 15.56 -10.00
C ARG A 289 -11.40 17.06 -9.81
N VAL A 290 -10.30 17.82 -9.74
CA VAL A 290 -10.37 19.29 -9.67
C VAL A 290 -10.92 19.87 -10.99
N THR A 291 -10.54 19.30 -12.13
CA THR A 291 -11.08 19.66 -13.44
C THR A 291 -12.61 19.47 -13.48
N GLU A 292 -13.09 18.31 -13.07
CA GLU A 292 -14.52 18.00 -13.01
C GLU A 292 -15.27 18.90 -12.02
N ALA A 293 -14.67 19.18 -10.86
CA ALA A 293 -15.26 20.03 -9.82
C ALA A 293 -15.60 21.42 -10.35
N TYR A 294 -14.64 22.06 -11.05
CA TYR A 294 -14.88 23.35 -11.71
C TYR A 294 -15.82 23.24 -12.92
N LEU A 295 -15.70 22.17 -13.72
CA LEU A 295 -16.54 21.97 -14.91
C LEU A 295 -18.01 21.81 -14.55
N TYR A 296 -18.34 21.17 -13.43
CA TYR A 296 -19.71 20.85 -13.05
C TYR A 296 -20.22 21.66 -11.85
N GLY A 297 -19.37 22.46 -11.21
CA GLY A 297 -19.74 23.19 -9.99
C GLY A 297 -19.97 22.27 -8.78
N LEU A 298 -19.18 21.20 -8.67
CA LEU A 298 -19.29 20.18 -7.63
C LEU A 298 -18.17 20.34 -6.61
N GLY A 299 -18.49 20.80 -5.40
CA GLY A 299 -17.49 21.11 -4.37
C GLY A 299 -16.67 22.38 -4.64
N ARG A 300 -16.86 23.00 -5.81
CA ARG A 300 -16.30 24.29 -6.24
C ARG A 300 -17.37 25.09 -6.99
N GLU A 301 -17.17 26.39 -7.12
CA GLU A 301 -17.99 27.21 -8.01
C GLU A 301 -17.73 26.80 -9.48
N HIS A 302 -18.78 26.78 -10.30
CA HIS A 302 -18.64 26.45 -11.71
C HIS A 302 -17.78 27.50 -12.44
N ASP A 303 -16.67 27.06 -13.03
CA ASP A 303 -15.71 27.93 -13.72
C ASP A 303 -15.04 27.19 -14.87
N VAL A 304 -15.53 27.43 -16.08
CA VAL A 304 -15.03 26.76 -17.31
C VAL A 304 -13.61 27.17 -17.69
N VAL A 305 -13.13 28.35 -17.25
CA VAL A 305 -11.75 28.78 -17.50
C VAL A 305 -10.80 28.00 -16.60
N LYS A 306 -11.12 27.89 -15.31
CA LYS A 306 -10.35 27.05 -14.36
C LYS A 306 -10.40 25.58 -14.77
N ALA A 307 -11.57 25.05 -15.12
CA ALA A 307 -11.69 23.68 -15.59
C ALA A 307 -10.76 23.42 -16.80
N TYR A 308 -10.71 24.34 -17.76
CA TYR A 308 -9.83 24.19 -18.92
C TYR A 308 -8.35 24.27 -18.53
N ALA A 309 -7.95 25.20 -17.67
CA ALA A 309 -6.57 25.29 -17.18
C ALA A 309 -6.11 24.00 -16.47
N TRP A 310 -6.93 23.42 -15.59
CA TRP A 310 -6.64 22.15 -14.93
C TRP A 310 -6.61 20.97 -15.91
N SER A 311 -7.50 20.96 -16.91
CA SER A 311 -7.47 19.92 -17.96
C SER A 311 -6.19 19.97 -18.79
N LEU A 312 -5.63 21.17 -19.05
CA LEU A 312 -4.34 21.34 -19.73
C LEU A 312 -3.16 20.96 -18.83
N LEU A 313 -3.28 21.18 -17.52
CA LEU A 313 -2.28 20.72 -16.54
C LEU A 313 -2.17 19.19 -16.54
N LEU A 314 -3.28 18.48 -16.74
CA LEU A 314 -3.29 17.02 -16.82
C LEU A 314 -2.44 16.52 -18.00
N ASP A 315 -2.60 17.13 -19.19
CA ASP A 315 -1.77 16.79 -20.36
C ASP A 315 -0.29 17.11 -20.12
N TYR A 316 -0.01 18.21 -19.43
CA TYR A 316 1.36 18.55 -19.05
C TYR A 316 1.95 17.56 -18.03
N ALA A 317 1.18 17.12 -17.04
CA ALA A 317 1.58 16.09 -16.09
C ALA A 317 1.88 14.76 -16.82
N LYS A 318 1.02 14.37 -17.77
CA LYS A 318 1.28 13.23 -18.67
C LYS A 318 2.59 13.36 -19.42
N GLN A 319 2.86 14.52 -20.01
CA GLN A 319 4.13 14.77 -20.71
C GLN A 319 5.32 14.59 -19.77
N LYS A 320 5.24 15.11 -18.54
CA LYS A 320 6.30 14.97 -17.53
C LYS A 320 6.56 13.52 -17.12
N VAL A 321 5.51 12.71 -16.99
CA VAL A 321 5.65 11.26 -16.73
C VAL A 321 6.43 10.57 -17.84
N ILE A 322 6.09 10.86 -19.11
CA ILE A 322 6.77 10.31 -20.29
C ILE A 322 8.24 10.75 -20.33
N GLU A 323 8.51 12.05 -20.14
CA GLU A 323 9.87 12.62 -20.16
C GLU A 323 10.77 12.04 -19.08
N ASN A 324 10.25 11.86 -17.87
CA ASN A 324 11.02 11.36 -16.73
C ASN A 324 11.30 9.85 -16.81
N GLY A 325 10.85 9.16 -17.87
CA GLY A 325 10.90 7.69 -17.96
C GLY A 325 10.15 7.02 -16.81
N ASN A 326 9.24 7.76 -16.16
CA ASN A 326 8.61 7.40 -14.92
C ASN A 326 7.34 6.59 -15.18
N ASN A 327 7.44 5.60 -16.08
CA ASN A 327 6.38 4.63 -16.35
C ASN A 327 6.09 3.75 -15.11
N LEU A 328 6.88 3.88 -14.04
CA LEU A 328 6.66 3.27 -12.72
C LEU A 328 5.85 4.17 -11.77
N ALA A 329 5.65 5.45 -12.10
CA ALA A 329 4.83 6.34 -11.26
C ALA A 329 3.33 6.11 -11.39
N TRP A 330 2.90 5.21 -12.27
CA TRP A 330 1.50 4.87 -12.49
C TRP A 330 1.42 3.50 -13.16
N ASP A 331 0.40 2.71 -12.85
CA ASP A 331 0.15 1.50 -13.64
C ASP A 331 -0.23 1.93 -15.07
N SER A 332 0.51 1.45 -16.06
CA SER A 332 0.28 1.76 -17.48
C SER A 332 -1.14 1.44 -17.95
N THR A 333 -1.86 0.57 -17.22
CA THR A 333 -3.24 0.17 -17.51
C THR A 333 -4.29 1.17 -16.99
N GLU A 334 -3.98 1.95 -15.96
CA GLU A 334 -4.92 2.86 -15.27
C GLU A 334 -5.04 4.25 -15.92
N LEU A 335 -4.02 4.68 -16.65
CA LEU A 335 -3.93 6.02 -17.24
C LEU A 335 -4.71 6.24 -18.54
N PRO A 336 -4.81 5.28 -19.47
CA PRO A 336 -5.57 5.45 -20.71
C PRO A 336 -6.99 6.02 -20.53
N PRO A 337 -7.84 5.52 -19.62
CA PRO A 337 -9.19 6.08 -19.45
C PRO A 337 -9.20 7.51 -18.88
N VAL A 338 -8.28 7.84 -17.98
CA VAL A 338 -8.14 9.19 -17.40
C VAL A 338 -7.84 10.19 -18.51
N TRP A 339 -6.91 9.87 -19.40
CA TRP A 339 -6.54 10.72 -20.53
C TRP A 339 -7.64 10.81 -21.58
N GLN A 340 -8.28 9.69 -21.91
CA GLN A 340 -9.37 9.68 -22.86
C GLN A 340 -10.50 10.58 -22.35
N TYR A 341 -10.87 10.44 -21.08
CA TYR A 341 -11.91 11.27 -20.48
C TYR A 341 -11.50 12.75 -20.39
N ASN A 342 -10.25 13.06 -20.03
CA ASN A 342 -9.74 14.43 -20.06
C ASN A 342 -9.82 15.04 -21.47
N LYS A 343 -9.50 14.27 -22.52
CA LYS A 343 -9.59 14.72 -23.91
C LYS A 343 -11.05 15.02 -24.31
N GLU A 344 -12.01 14.22 -23.86
CA GLU A 344 -13.43 14.50 -24.07
C GLU A 344 -13.86 15.81 -23.38
N ILE A 345 -13.40 16.02 -22.14
CA ILE A 345 -13.64 17.27 -21.38
C ILE A 345 -13.02 18.47 -22.10
N GLN A 346 -11.75 18.40 -22.51
CA GLN A 346 -11.07 19.47 -23.23
C GLN A 346 -11.77 19.81 -24.54
N THR A 347 -12.14 18.82 -25.34
CA THR A 347 -12.87 19.03 -26.61
C THR A 347 -14.16 19.81 -26.37
N ARG A 348 -14.90 19.46 -25.29
CA ARG A 348 -16.11 20.19 -24.91
C ARG A 348 -15.79 21.62 -24.48
N LEU A 349 -14.79 21.82 -23.63
CA LEU A 349 -14.38 23.15 -23.14
C LEU A 349 -13.89 24.04 -24.30
N GLU A 350 -13.14 23.50 -25.25
CA GLU A 350 -12.65 24.23 -26.41
C GLU A 350 -13.76 24.77 -27.32
N ASN A 351 -14.87 24.04 -27.39
CA ASN A 351 -16.07 24.47 -28.12
C ASN A 351 -16.89 25.52 -27.34
N MET A 352 -16.74 25.58 -26.02
CA MET A 352 -17.46 26.52 -25.15
C MET A 352 -16.72 27.86 -24.97
N LEU A 353 -15.39 27.85 -24.98
CA LEU A 353 -14.57 29.01 -24.63
C LEU A 353 -14.25 29.89 -25.83
N ASN A 354 -14.30 31.21 -25.63
CA ASN A 354 -13.78 32.18 -26.60
C ASN A 354 -12.25 32.37 -26.47
N ALA A 355 -11.66 33.13 -27.40
CA ALA A 355 -10.20 33.34 -27.45
C ALA A 355 -9.64 33.96 -26.16
N THR A 356 -10.31 34.97 -25.59
CA THR A 356 -9.89 35.63 -24.34
C THR A 356 -9.91 34.65 -23.16
N GLN A 357 -10.95 33.82 -23.07
CA GLN A 357 -11.06 32.80 -22.03
C GLN A 357 -10.01 31.70 -22.18
N LYS A 358 -9.71 31.27 -23.41
CA LYS A 358 -8.63 30.31 -23.69
C LYS A 358 -7.26 30.89 -23.28
N GLN A 359 -7.02 32.18 -23.56
CA GLN A 359 -5.79 32.85 -23.10
C GLN A 359 -5.72 32.91 -21.57
N ALA A 360 -6.80 33.30 -20.90
CA ALA A 360 -6.85 33.33 -19.44
C ALA A 360 -6.58 31.94 -18.81
N ALA A 361 -7.07 30.86 -19.44
CA ALA A 361 -6.77 29.50 -19.00
C ALA A 361 -5.28 29.13 -19.17
N GLN A 362 -4.62 29.59 -20.24
CA GLN A 362 -3.18 29.41 -20.44
C GLN A 362 -2.33 30.18 -19.42
N ASP A 363 -2.76 31.39 -19.07
CA ASP A 363 -2.10 32.20 -18.04
C ASP A 363 -2.24 31.52 -16.66
N LEU A 364 -3.44 31.01 -16.35
CA LEU A 364 -3.68 30.22 -15.14
C LEU A 364 -2.87 28.93 -15.12
N LEU A 365 -2.78 28.20 -16.25
CA LEU A 365 -1.95 27.00 -16.37
C LEU A 365 -0.49 27.29 -16.00
N THR A 366 0.05 28.45 -16.40
CA THR A 366 1.40 28.86 -16.05
C THR A 366 1.56 28.99 -14.53
N THR A 367 0.55 29.53 -13.85
CA THR A 367 0.52 29.62 -12.38
C THR A 367 0.37 28.24 -11.71
N LEU A 368 -0.48 27.36 -12.26
CA LEU A 368 -0.65 26.01 -11.74
C LEU A 368 0.65 25.20 -11.81
N LYS A 369 1.39 25.31 -12.91
CA LYS A 369 2.69 24.64 -13.07
C LYS A 369 3.70 25.02 -11.98
N THR A 370 3.67 26.26 -11.48
CA THR A 370 4.58 26.70 -10.40
C THR A 370 4.16 26.21 -9.01
N LYS A 371 2.92 25.71 -8.85
CA LYS A 371 2.44 25.13 -7.60
C LYS A 371 2.78 23.65 -7.45
N ILE A 372 3.22 22.98 -8.51
CA ILE A 372 3.57 21.57 -8.46
C ILE A 372 4.86 21.37 -7.66
N ILE A 373 4.77 20.57 -6.61
CA ILE A 373 5.86 20.30 -5.65
C ILE A 373 6.76 19.18 -6.17
N ASP A 374 6.18 18.05 -6.58
CA ASP A 374 6.89 16.92 -7.20
C ASP A 374 6.10 16.45 -8.43
N TRP A 375 6.82 16.18 -9.52
CA TRP A 375 6.28 15.59 -10.75
C TRP A 375 6.30 14.05 -10.73
N ASN A 376 6.63 13.46 -9.57
CA ASN A 376 6.59 12.04 -9.28
C ASN A 376 5.61 11.76 -8.14
N TYR A 377 4.32 11.75 -8.46
CA TYR A 377 3.26 11.45 -7.49
C TYR A 377 3.50 10.15 -6.70
N ASN A 378 3.92 9.05 -7.34
CA ASN A 378 4.18 7.79 -6.62
C ASN A 378 5.26 7.91 -5.57
N ARG A 379 6.30 8.72 -5.82
CA ARG A 379 7.33 8.97 -4.80
C ARG A 379 6.70 9.63 -3.58
N TRP A 380 5.86 10.64 -3.77
CA TRP A 380 5.16 11.27 -2.66
C TRP A 380 4.17 10.32 -1.99
N ARG A 381 3.36 9.57 -2.75
CA ARG A 381 2.41 8.57 -2.25
C ARG A 381 3.07 7.47 -1.42
N GLU A 382 4.29 7.07 -1.76
CA GLU A 382 5.07 6.04 -1.05
C GLU A 382 5.82 6.57 0.17
N GLN A 383 5.92 7.90 0.33
CA GLN A 383 6.46 8.50 1.54
C GLN A 383 5.50 8.29 2.72
N ILE A 384 6.08 8.24 3.90
CA ILE A 384 5.38 8.25 5.17
C ILE A 384 6.02 9.38 5.96
N ASP A 385 5.22 10.35 6.39
CA ASP A 385 5.69 11.44 7.25
C ASP A 385 6.27 10.88 8.54
N ASP A 386 7.12 11.68 9.17
CA ASP A 386 7.77 11.30 10.42
C ASP A 386 6.75 11.15 11.57
N PHE A 387 6.31 9.91 11.79
CA PHE A 387 5.48 9.52 12.92
C PHE A 387 6.28 8.70 13.92
N HIS A 388 6.37 9.21 15.15
CA HIS A 388 7.01 8.49 16.25
C HIS A 388 6.03 7.45 16.80
N PRO A 389 6.38 6.14 16.76
CA PRO A 389 5.53 5.10 17.30
C PRO A 389 5.43 5.22 18.83
N LYS A 390 4.26 4.89 19.36
CA LYS A 390 4.07 4.78 20.82
C LYS A 390 4.44 3.36 21.27
N PRO A 391 4.88 3.18 22.54
CA PRO A 391 5.16 1.86 23.11
C PRO A 391 3.96 0.90 23.09
#